data_AF-C1FEJ5-F1
#
_entry.id   AF-C1FEJ5-F1
#
_cell.length_a   1.000
_cell.length_b   1.000
_cell.length_c   1.000
_cell.angle_alpha   90.00
_cell.angle_beta   90.00
_cell.angle_gamma   90.00
#
_symmetry.space_group_name_H-M   'P 1'
#
loop_
_entity.id
_entity.type
_entity.pdbx_description
1 polymer ?
#
loop_
_entity_poly.entity_id
_entity_poly.type
_entity_poly.pdbx_seq_one_letter_code
_entity_poly.pdbx_strand_id
1 'polypeptide(L)'
;MDNMESATDDELIRRNERLLNLRELDLEIKQRELDLALHLNDLQEREAALMKRKTTISAELKYELALELARVEMHENEIRARHDALEVELRKREEALAKRELNISEREWTLRAKEDQPKGEMAKVYGALNLRSSDRPVDRVTAAGLKSGISAVVCASTSTPENSASESREQARAGYLSGLRGNDEVDNYVLADGSLIHKAPQVDSDLTDLAAKADDLRRHLAAARLSADLDRVMKMIDETVSNVMELTVKYEQNEFHVEADRDHEMLLEDSVVHSTVAEAPVSTTVGSSFKEIKATPEVMLSADPTIRILQLEAQAERLKTKLRNYDR
;
A
#
# COMPACT_ATOMS: atom_id res chain seq x y z
N MET A 1 18.37 94.44 -37.15
CA MET A 1 19.36 93.88 -38.09
C MET A 1 19.50 92.43 -37.68
N ASP A 2 18.75 91.57 -38.35
CA ASP A 2 18.68 90.16 -38.04
C ASP A 2 19.91 89.44 -38.59
N ASN A 3 20.72 88.89 -37.68
CA ASN A 3 21.82 88.00 -38.03
C ASN A 3 21.23 86.69 -38.55
N MET A 4 21.06 86.58 -39.87
CA MET A 4 20.96 85.28 -40.53
C MET A 4 22.36 84.66 -40.56
N GLU A 5 22.75 84.00 -39.47
CA GLU A 5 23.82 83.00 -39.52
C GLU A 5 23.29 81.83 -40.37
N SER A 6 23.67 81.82 -41.65
CA SER A 6 23.52 80.66 -42.52
C SER A 6 24.38 79.54 -41.92
N ALA A 7 23.73 78.51 -41.37
CA ALA A 7 24.42 77.27 -41.02
C ALA A 7 25.27 76.83 -42.21
N THR A 8 26.54 76.51 -41.94
CA THR A 8 27.44 76.02 -42.99
C THR A 8 26.99 74.61 -43.39
N ASP A 9 27.19 74.23 -44.65
CA ASP A 9 26.74 72.92 -45.17
C ASP A 9 27.27 71.75 -44.31
N ASP A 10 28.47 71.87 -43.74
CA ASP A 10 29.07 70.89 -42.83
C ASP A 10 28.28 70.70 -41.52
N GLU A 11 27.70 71.76 -40.96
CA GLU A 11 26.86 71.67 -39.77
C GLU A 11 25.53 70.99 -40.06
N LEU A 12 24.95 71.25 -41.25
CA LEU A 12 23.75 70.57 -41.72
C LEU A 12 24.01 69.08 -41.95
N ILE A 13 25.16 68.72 -42.52
CA ILE A 13 25.59 67.32 -42.71
C ILE A 13 25.72 66.63 -41.35
N ARG A 14 26.49 67.19 -40.41
CA ARG A 14 26.66 66.59 -39.06
C ARG A 14 25.36 66.50 -38.27
N ARG A 15 24.41 67.42 -38.50
CA ARG A 15 23.08 67.36 -37.89
C ARG A 15 22.26 66.21 -38.50
N ASN A 16 22.29 66.06 -39.81
CA ASN A 16 21.57 65.01 -40.52
C ASN A 16 22.12 63.61 -40.18
N GLU A 17 23.44 63.46 -40.08
CA GLU A 17 24.08 62.22 -39.60
C GLU A 17 23.63 61.86 -38.18
N ARG A 18 23.59 62.83 -37.26
CA ARG A 18 23.06 62.61 -35.90
C ARG A 18 21.59 62.18 -35.91
N LEU A 19 20.77 62.82 -36.75
CA LEU A 19 19.35 62.46 -36.88
C LEU A 19 19.16 61.07 -37.50
N LEU A 20 20.02 60.67 -38.44
CA LEU A 20 20.02 59.34 -39.03
C LEU A 20 20.37 58.28 -37.98
N ASN A 21 21.46 58.48 -37.22
CA ASN A 21 21.87 57.57 -36.16
C ASN A 21 20.78 57.41 -35.08
N LEU A 22 20.10 58.50 -34.70
CA LEU A 22 18.99 58.42 -33.75
C LEU A 22 17.81 57.60 -34.31
N ARG A 23 17.49 57.75 -35.61
CA ARG A 23 16.45 56.95 -36.25
C ARG A 23 16.82 55.48 -36.34
N GLU A 24 18.08 55.17 -36.62
CA GLU A 24 18.58 53.78 -36.65
C GLU A 24 18.46 53.13 -35.27
N LEU A 25 18.86 53.84 -34.22
CA LEU A 25 18.69 53.37 -32.83
C LEU A 25 17.22 53.19 -32.46
N ASP A 26 16.34 54.11 -32.84
CA ASP A 26 14.89 53.98 -32.60
C ASP A 26 14.29 52.75 -33.30
N LEU A 27 14.76 52.43 -34.51
CA LEU A 27 14.33 51.24 -35.24
C LEU A 27 14.86 49.96 -34.57
N GLU A 28 16.11 49.97 -34.10
CA GLU A 28 16.69 48.85 -33.35
C GLU A 28 15.95 48.59 -32.03
N ILE A 29 15.60 49.65 -31.30
CA ILE A 29 14.80 49.55 -30.07
C ILE A 29 13.45 48.93 -30.37
N LYS A 30 12.74 49.42 -31.40
CA LYS A 30 11.43 48.88 -31.80
C LYS A 30 11.51 47.42 -32.22
N GLN A 31 12.58 47.02 -32.91
CA GLN A 31 12.79 45.63 -33.28
C GLN A 31 12.97 44.76 -32.03
N ARG A 32 13.79 45.19 -31.06
CA ARG A 32 13.95 44.47 -29.79
C ARG A 32 12.65 44.39 -29.00
N GLU A 33 11.86 45.46 -28.97
CA GLU A 33 10.54 45.47 -28.32
C GLU A 33 9.59 44.47 -28.98
N LEU A 34 9.58 44.40 -30.31
CA LEU A 34 8.80 43.41 -31.05
C LEU A 34 9.25 41.97 -30.75
N ASP A 35 10.57 41.72 -30.76
CA ASP A 35 11.13 40.40 -30.45
C ASP A 35 10.80 39.98 -29.01
N LEU A 36 10.89 40.91 -28.05
CA LEU A 36 10.49 40.68 -26.67
C LEU A 36 8.99 40.38 -26.54
N ALA A 37 8.14 41.09 -27.27
CA ALA A 37 6.70 40.84 -27.27
C ALA A 37 6.36 39.45 -27.83
N LEU A 38 7.02 39.04 -28.91
CA LEU A 38 6.87 37.68 -29.47
C LEU A 38 7.33 36.61 -28.48
N HIS A 39 8.49 36.81 -27.84
CA HIS A 39 8.97 35.88 -26.81
C HIS A 39 8.05 35.79 -25.60
N LEU A 40 7.46 36.91 -25.16
CA LEU A 40 6.49 36.90 -24.07
C LEU A 40 5.21 36.12 -24.45
N ASN A 41 4.74 36.27 -25.69
CA ASN A 41 3.60 35.49 -26.18
C ASN A 41 3.92 33.98 -26.20
N ASP A 42 5.07 33.58 -26.74
CA ASP A 42 5.52 32.18 -26.73
C ASP A 42 5.60 31.60 -25.31
N LEU A 43 6.08 32.40 -24.34
CA LEU A 43 6.15 31.98 -22.94
C LEU A 43 4.75 31.81 -22.34
N GLN A 44 3.82 32.71 -22.62
CA GLN A 44 2.42 32.60 -22.18
C GLN A 44 1.74 31.35 -22.75
N GLU A 45 1.94 31.05 -24.03
CA GLU A 45 1.40 29.85 -24.66
C GLU A 45 1.97 28.57 -24.04
N ARG A 46 3.29 28.54 -23.77
CA ARG A 46 3.93 27.42 -23.07
C ARG A 46 3.41 27.26 -21.64
N GLU A 47 3.24 28.35 -20.91
CA GLU A 47 2.69 28.32 -19.55
C GLU A 47 1.26 27.78 -19.55
N ALA A 48 0.42 28.24 -20.48
CA ALA A 48 -0.95 27.75 -20.63
C ALA A 48 -0.98 26.24 -20.96
N ALA A 49 -0.11 25.78 -21.85
CA ALA A 49 0.02 24.36 -22.19
C ALA A 49 0.49 23.52 -20.99
N LEU A 50 1.46 24.02 -20.21
CA LEU A 50 1.93 23.36 -18.98
C LEU A 50 0.84 23.28 -17.92
N MET A 51 0.07 24.37 -17.72
CA MET A 51 -1.04 24.39 -16.79
C MET A 51 -2.13 23.40 -17.19
N LYS A 52 -2.48 23.33 -18.48
CA LYS A 52 -3.41 22.32 -19.01
C LYS A 52 -2.91 20.91 -18.73
N ARG A 53 -1.66 20.60 -19.07
CA ARG A 53 -1.07 19.28 -18.82
C ARG A 53 -1.05 18.93 -17.33
N LYS A 54 -0.70 19.89 -16.46
CA LYS A 54 -0.74 19.72 -15.01
C LYS A 54 -2.15 19.36 -14.52
N THR A 55 -3.19 20.05 -15.02
CA THR A 55 -4.57 19.72 -14.67
C THR A 55 -4.98 18.33 -15.15
N THR A 56 -4.60 17.93 -16.37
CA THR A 56 -4.87 16.58 -16.91
C THR A 56 -4.21 15.50 -16.06
N ILE A 57 -2.91 15.61 -15.79
CA ILE A 57 -2.17 14.66 -14.95
C ILE A 57 -2.80 14.58 -13.56
N SER A 58 -3.19 15.71 -12.98
CA SER A 58 -3.84 15.71 -11.67
C SER A 58 -5.19 14.99 -11.65
N ALA A 59 -5.92 15.00 -12.77
CA ALA A 59 -7.19 14.29 -12.90
C ALA A 59 -6.95 12.78 -13.11
N GLU A 60 -5.96 12.42 -13.92
CA GLU A 60 -5.53 11.03 -14.15
C GLU A 60 -5.08 10.37 -12.84
N LEU A 61 -4.20 11.02 -12.07
CA LEU A 61 -3.74 10.50 -10.78
C LEU A 61 -4.89 10.34 -9.76
N LYS A 62 -5.86 11.25 -9.75
CA LYS A 62 -7.05 11.13 -8.90
C LYS A 62 -7.91 9.93 -9.30
N TYR A 63 -8.06 9.68 -10.60
CA TYR A 63 -8.81 8.54 -11.12
C TYR A 63 -8.09 7.22 -10.80
N GLU A 64 -6.78 7.14 -11.03
CA GLU A 64 -5.97 5.96 -10.70
C GLU A 64 -6.01 5.65 -9.21
N LEU A 65 -5.87 6.66 -8.34
CA LEU A 65 -5.98 6.48 -6.91
C LEU A 65 -7.35 5.93 -6.51
N ALA A 66 -8.44 6.43 -7.11
CA ALA A 66 -9.78 5.92 -6.84
C ALA A 66 -9.93 4.46 -7.28
N LEU A 67 -9.33 4.08 -8.41
CA LEU A 67 -9.34 2.70 -8.90
C LEU A 67 -8.57 1.76 -7.95
N GLU A 68 -7.40 2.16 -7.46
CA GLU A 68 -6.62 1.36 -6.53
C GLU A 68 -7.31 1.23 -5.17
N LEU A 69 -7.92 2.30 -4.66
CA LEU A 69 -8.73 2.22 -3.44
C LEU A 69 -9.87 1.21 -3.60
N ALA A 70 -10.59 1.23 -4.73
CA ALA A 70 -11.64 0.25 -5.00
C ALA A 70 -11.12 -1.20 -5.07
N ARG A 71 -9.94 -1.42 -5.67
CA ARG A 71 -9.31 -2.75 -5.69
C ARG A 71 -8.94 -3.24 -4.30
N VAL A 72 -8.36 -2.37 -3.47
CA VAL A 72 -8.02 -2.69 -2.08
C VAL A 72 -9.29 -3.01 -1.29
N GLU A 73 -10.35 -2.20 -1.41
CA GLU A 73 -11.62 -2.45 -0.73
C GLU A 73 -12.23 -3.80 -1.13
N MET A 74 -12.21 -4.16 -2.43
CA MET A 74 -12.66 -5.48 -2.87
C MET A 74 -11.82 -6.59 -2.25
N HIS A 75 -10.49 -6.46 -2.24
CA HIS A 75 -9.60 -7.46 -1.67
C HIS A 75 -9.81 -7.62 -0.16
N GLU A 76 -9.98 -6.53 0.58
CA GLU A 76 -10.29 -6.56 2.01
C GLU A 76 -11.64 -7.24 2.28
N ASN A 77 -12.66 -6.95 1.48
CA ASN A 77 -13.95 -7.60 1.57
C ASN A 77 -13.84 -9.11 1.33
N GLU A 78 -13.03 -9.54 0.36
CA GLU A 78 -12.76 -10.96 0.12
C GLU A 78 -12.04 -11.62 1.29
N ILE A 79 -11.02 -10.96 1.87
CA ILE A 79 -10.31 -11.47 3.04
C ILE A 79 -11.26 -11.60 4.22
N ARG A 80 -12.08 -10.58 4.48
CA ARG A 80 -13.11 -10.61 5.53
C ARG A 80 -14.08 -11.76 5.32
N ALA A 81 -14.60 -11.95 4.10
CA ALA A 81 -15.51 -13.05 3.79
C ALA A 81 -14.86 -14.43 4.00
N ARG A 82 -13.58 -14.59 3.62
CA ARG A 82 -12.82 -15.83 3.87
C ARG A 82 -12.61 -16.07 5.36
N HIS A 83 -12.28 -15.02 6.11
CA HIS A 83 -12.11 -15.09 7.55
C HIS A 83 -13.43 -15.52 8.23
N ASP A 84 -14.54 -14.89 7.90
CA ASP A 84 -15.86 -15.22 8.46
C ASP A 84 -16.26 -16.67 8.15
N ALA A 85 -15.97 -17.15 6.92
CA ALA A 85 -16.20 -18.55 6.56
C ALA A 85 -15.35 -19.52 7.40
N LEU A 86 -14.07 -19.20 7.62
CA LEU A 86 -13.19 -20.00 8.46
C LEU A 86 -13.61 -19.99 9.94
N GLU A 87 -14.07 -18.85 10.47
CA GLU A 87 -14.61 -18.78 11.83
C GLU A 87 -15.83 -19.69 12.01
N VAL A 88 -16.75 -19.70 11.04
CA VAL A 88 -17.93 -20.59 11.09
C VAL A 88 -17.50 -22.06 11.06
N GLU A 89 -16.51 -22.43 10.25
CA GLU A 89 -15.97 -23.78 10.25
C GLU A 89 -15.29 -24.16 11.56
N LEU A 90 -14.51 -23.26 12.14
CA LEU A 90 -13.85 -23.47 13.43
C LEU A 90 -14.88 -23.70 14.53
N ARG A 91 -15.92 -22.86 14.64
CA ARG A 91 -17.00 -23.05 15.61
C ARG A 91 -17.68 -24.41 15.45
N LYS A 92 -17.97 -24.83 14.21
CA LYS A 92 -18.54 -26.16 13.95
C LYS A 92 -17.63 -27.30 14.41
N ARG A 93 -16.31 -27.17 14.20
CA ARG A 93 -15.32 -28.17 14.65
C ARG A 93 -15.21 -28.18 16.16
N GLU A 94 -15.16 -27.03 16.81
CA GLU A 94 -15.14 -26.89 18.27
C GLU A 94 -16.39 -27.48 18.92
N GLU A 95 -17.58 -27.18 18.41
CA GLU A 95 -18.83 -27.79 18.87
C GLU A 95 -18.84 -29.31 18.71
N ALA A 96 -18.30 -29.82 17.60
CA ALA A 96 -18.20 -31.25 17.35
C ALA A 96 -17.20 -31.93 18.31
N LEU A 97 -16.10 -31.27 18.64
CA LEU A 97 -15.12 -31.74 19.63
C LEU A 97 -15.74 -31.74 21.03
N ALA A 98 -16.40 -30.66 21.46
CA ALA A 98 -17.08 -30.59 22.75
C ALA A 98 -18.13 -31.69 22.92
N LYS A 99 -18.90 -32.01 21.87
CA LYS A 99 -19.85 -33.14 21.87
C LYS A 99 -19.16 -34.49 22.04
N ARG A 100 -17.99 -34.69 21.41
CA ARG A 100 -17.20 -35.92 21.55
C ARG A 100 -16.63 -36.06 22.95
N GLU A 101 -16.10 -34.98 23.50
CA GLU A 101 -15.58 -34.95 24.88
C GLU A 101 -16.68 -35.29 25.89
N LEU A 102 -17.86 -34.69 25.77
CA LEU A 102 -19.00 -35.04 26.62
C LEU A 102 -19.36 -36.53 26.54
N ASN A 103 -19.45 -37.07 25.31
CA ASN A 103 -19.73 -38.49 25.11
C ASN A 103 -18.65 -39.41 25.71
N ILE A 104 -17.38 -39.00 25.66
CA ILE A 104 -16.27 -39.76 26.27
C ILE A 104 -16.40 -39.70 27.80
N SER A 105 -16.59 -38.52 28.37
CA SER A 105 -16.77 -38.35 29.82
C SER A 105 -17.98 -39.13 30.33
N GLU A 106 -19.09 -39.14 29.61
CA GLU A 106 -20.27 -39.95 29.94
C GLU A 106 -19.93 -41.44 29.95
N ARG A 107 -19.23 -41.94 28.92
CA ARG A 107 -18.79 -43.35 28.86
C ARG A 107 -17.84 -43.70 30.00
N GLU A 108 -16.84 -42.88 30.26
CA GLU A 108 -15.90 -43.08 31.38
C GLU A 108 -16.62 -43.12 32.71
N TRP A 109 -17.60 -42.23 32.91
CA TRP A 109 -18.39 -42.19 34.13
C TRP A 109 -19.26 -43.45 34.27
N THR A 110 -19.87 -43.92 33.17
CA THR A 110 -20.64 -45.18 33.17
C THR A 110 -19.77 -46.40 33.44
N LEU A 111 -18.52 -46.42 32.94
CA LEU A 111 -17.57 -47.50 33.17
C LEU A 111 -17.14 -47.54 34.65
N ARG A 112 -16.75 -46.40 35.22
CA ARG A 112 -16.41 -46.30 36.65
C ARG A 112 -17.58 -46.71 37.54
N ALA A 113 -18.81 -46.32 37.19
CA ALA A 113 -20.00 -46.74 37.94
C ALA A 113 -20.27 -48.25 37.88
N LYS A 114 -19.93 -48.91 36.76
CA LYS A 114 -20.03 -50.37 36.60
C LYS A 114 -18.93 -51.11 37.35
N GLU A 115 -17.70 -50.61 37.34
CA GLU A 115 -16.57 -51.16 38.10
C GLU A 115 -16.82 -51.12 39.62
N ASP A 116 -17.52 -50.10 40.10
CA ASP A 116 -17.87 -49.93 41.51
C ASP A 116 -19.01 -50.85 42.00
N GLN A 117 -19.71 -51.60 41.13
CA GLN A 117 -20.78 -52.50 41.58
C GLN A 117 -20.24 -53.76 42.29
N PRO A 118 -20.88 -54.24 43.38
CA PRO A 118 -22.15 -53.77 43.94
C PRO A 118 -22.03 -52.85 45.17
N LYS A 119 -20.82 -52.50 45.63
CA LYS A 119 -20.60 -51.85 46.94
C LYS A 119 -20.19 -50.37 46.88
N GLY A 120 -19.72 -49.88 45.74
CA GLY A 120 -19.19 -48.52 45.57
C GLY A 120 -20.26 -47.44 45.51
N GLU A 121 -19.90 -46.23 45.96
CA GLU A 121 -20.80 -45.08 46.04
C GLU A 121 -21.24 -44.59 44.65
N MET A 122 -20.37 -44.71 43.63
CA MET A 122 -20.69 -44.31 42.25
C MET A 122 -21.77 -45.17 41.62
N ALA A 123 -21.78 -46.48 41.91
CA ALA A 123 -22.81 -47.39 41.45
C ALA A 123 -24.20 -47.01 41.99
N LYS A 124 -24.27 -46.53 43.24
CA LYS A 124 -25.52 -46.06 43.87
C LYS A 124 -26.04 -44.78 43.21
N VAL A 125 -25.15 -43.81 42.95
CA VAL A 125 -25.50 -42.54 42.28
C VAL A 125 -25.96 -42.78 40.85
N TYR A 126 -25.27 -43.64 40.09
CA TYR A 126 -25.65 -44.00 38.73
C TYR A 126 -26.99 -44.72 38.67
N GLY A 127 -27.23 -45.68 39.59
CA GLY A 127 -28.53 -46.34 39.72
C GLY A 127 -29.69 -45.35 39.98
N ALA A 128 -29.49 -44.38 40.87
CA ALA A 128 -30.49 -43.35 41.18
C ALA A 128 -30.78 -42.41 40.01
N LEU A 129 -29.77 -42.04 39.22
CA LEU A 129 -29.94 -41.23 38.01
C LEU A 129 -30.66 -41.99 36.89
N ASN A 130 -30.34 -43.28 36.71
CA ASN A 130 -30.94 -44.11 35.67
C ASN A 130 -32.40 -44.50 36.00
N LEU A 131 -32.73 -44.65 37.30
CA LEU A 131 -34.10 -44.80 37.77
C LEU A 131 -34.93 -43.52 37.56
N ARG A 132 -34.31 -42.33 37.62
CA ARG A 132 -34.99 -41.04 37.34
C ARG A 132 -35.18 -40.76 35.84
N SER A 133 -34.36 -41.32 34.96
CA SER A 133 -34.50 -41.17 33.50
C SER A 133 -35.48 -42.17 32.88
N SER A 134 -35.76 -43.30 33.54
CA SER A 134 -36.72 -44.31 33.09
C SER A 134 -38.20 -43.88 33.22
N ASP A 135 -38.50 -42.87 34.05
CA ASP A 135 -39.88 -42.43 34.35
C ASP A 135 -40.27 -41.07 33.71
N ARG A 136 -39.63 -40.68 32.59
CA ARG A 136 -40.18 -39.58 31.78
C ARG A 136 -41.30 -40.13 30.88
N PRO A 137 -42.55 -39.65 30.98
CA PRO A 137 -43.57 -40.00 30.00
C PRO A 137 -43.15 -39.41 28.65
N VAL A 138 -42.85 -40.31 27.71
CA VAL A 138 -42.76 -39.96 26.29
C VAL A 138 -44.17 -39.57 25.87
N ASP A 139 -44.44 -38.27 25.75
CA ASP A 139 -45.64 -37.76 25.11
C ASP A 139 -45.67 -38.28 23.67
N ARG A 140 -46.47 -39.34 23.49
CA ARG A 140 -46.96 -39.82 22.21
C ARG A 140 -47.91 -38.76 21.63
N VAL A 141 -47.37 -37.72 21.00
CA VAL A 141 -48.09 -37.06 19.92
C VAL A 141 -47.83 -37.86 18.65
N THR A 142 -48.80 -38.71 18.36
CA THR A 142 -48.83 -39.54 17.16
C THR A 142 -49.01 -38.67 15.92
N ALA A 143 -48.34 -39.11 14.87
CA ALA A 143 -48.43 -38.63 13.50
C ALA A 143 -49.88 -38.40 13.04
N ALA A 144 -50.18 -37.16 12.67
CA ALA A 144 -51.21 -36.84 11.70
C ALA A 144 -50.69 -35.72 10.78
N GLY A 145 -50.11 -36.17 9.66
CA GLY A 145 -50.16 -35.52 8.35
C GLY A 145 -49.52 -34.14 8.18
N LEU A 146 -48.30 -34.10 7.63
CA LEU A 146 -47.91 -33.08 6.67
C LEU A 146 -47.01 -33.73 5.61
N LYS A 147 -47.59 -33.99 4.44
CA LYS A 147 -46.86 -34.25 3.20
C LYS A 147 -46.12 -32.96 2.83
N SER A 148 -44.80 -32.99 2.77
CA SER A 148 -44.00 -32.00 2.06
C SER A 148 -42.96 -32.73 1.23
N GLY A 149 -43.33 -33.05 0.00
CA GLY A 149 -42.38 -33.42 -1.03
C GLY A 149 -41.70 -32.15 -1.53
N ILE A 150 -40.40 -32.01 -1.27
CA ILE A 150 -39.57 -31.06 -2.00
C ILE A 150 -38.51 -31.90 -2.71
N SER A 151 -38.78 -32.05 -4.01
CA SER A 151 -37.88 -32.60 -5.02
C SER A 151 -36.67 -31.69 -5.17
N ALA A 152 -35.49 -32.30 -5.24
CA ALA A 152 -34.29 -31.69 -5.76
C ALA A 152 -34.54 -31.21 -7.21
N VAL A 153 -34.11 -29.99 -7.54
CA VAL A 153 -33.86 -29.53 -8.91
C VAL A 153 -32.54 -28.77 -8.94
N VAL A 154 -31.81 -29.07 -9.99
CA VAL A 154 -30.42 -28.77 -10.32
C VAL A 154 -30.35 -27.53 -11.24
N CYS A 155 -29.26 -26.77 -11.08
CA CYS A 155 -28.55 -25.87 -12.02
C CYS A 155 -29.19 -24.63 -12.68
N ALA A 156 -28.42 -23.54 -12.55
CA ALA A 156 -27.84 -22.66 -13.58
C ALA A 156 -28.73 -21.78 -14.47
N SER A 157 -28.40 -20.47 -14.48
CA SER A 157 -28.28 -19.55 -15.64
C SER A 157 -27.87 -18.16 -15.10
N THR A 158 -26.65 -17.65 -15.29
CA THR A 158 -26.22 -16.73 -16.39
C THR A 158 -27.27 -15.75 -16.90
N SER A 159 -27.08 -14.45 -16.63
CA SER A 159 -27.02 -13.35 -17.62
C SER A 159 -27.07 -11.96 -16.94
N THR A 160 -26.08 -11.13 -17.25
CA THR A 160 -26.22 -9.66 -17.43
C THR A 160 -26.76 -9.41 -18.87
N PRO A 161 -27.14 -8.20 -19.36
CA PRO A 161 -26.73 -6.85 -18.91
C PRO A 161 -27.76 -5.68 -19.08
N GLU A 162 -27.27 -4.47 -18.75
CA GLU A 162 -27.59 -3.12 -19.31
C GLU A 162 -28.58 -2.14 -18.64
N ASN A 163 -27.98 -1.05 -18.14
CA ASN A 163 -28.23 0.38 -18.38
C ASN A 163 -29.62 0.99 -18.14
N SER A 164 -29.72 2.01 -17.27
CA SER A 164 -29.35 3.42 -17.57
C SER A 164 -29.67 4.37 -16.39
N ALA A 165 -28.79 5.37 -16.22
CA ALA A 165 -28.96 6.79 -15.79
C ALA A 165 -30.24 7.21 -15.00
N SER A 166 -30.24 8.12 -14.02
CA SER A 166 -29.30 9.16 -13.59
C SER A 166 -29.86 9.87 -12.34
N GLU A 167 -28.97 10.52 -11.60
CA GLU A 167 -29.15 11.79 -10.87
C GLU A 167 -29.84 11.85 -9.47
N SER A 168 -29.03 12.38 -8.54
CA SER A 168 -29.35 13.35 -7.48
C SER A 168 -30.08 12.87 -6.22
N ARG A 169 -29.31 12.69 -5.13
CA ARG A 169 -29.29 13.65 -4.01
C ARG A 169 -28.27 13.28 -2.93
N GLU A 170 -27.27 14.14 -2.77
CA GLU A 170 -26.66 14.43 -1.46
C GLU A 170 -27.74 14.86 -0.44
N GLN A 171 -27.42 14.70 0.84
CA GLN A 171 -28.22 15.00 2.05
C GLN A 171 -29.12 13.85 2.55
N ALA A 172 -28.52 12.99 3.38
CA ALA A 172 -28.99 12.72 4.75
C ALA A 172 -28.26 11.48 5.28
N ARG A 173 -27.29 11.68 6.19
CA ARG A 173 -26.96 10.79 7.32
C ARG A 173 -25.79 11.37 8.11
N ALA A 174 -26.01 12.57 8.65
CA ALA A 174 -25.36 12.97 9.89
C ALA A 174 -26.25 12.47 11.03
N GLY A 175 -25.66 11.76 11.99
CA GLY A 175 -26.27 11.48 13.29
C GLY A 175 -26.90 10.11 13.43
N TYR A 176 -26.09 9.07 13.65
CA TYR A 176 -26.47 7.87 14.42
C TYR A 176 -25.21 7.14 14.89
N LEU A 177 -24.47 7.69 15.85
CA LEU A 177 -23.54 6.94 16.72
C LEU A 177 -23.25 7.76 18.00
N SER A 178 -24.25 7.98 18.83
CA SER A 178 -24.07 8.36 20.23
C SER A 178 -25.19 7.74 21.04
N GLY A 179 -24.87 6.73 21.84
CA GLY A 179 -25.88 6.09 22.68
C GLY A 179 -25.54 4.65 23.04
N LEU A 180 -24.41 4.41 23.70
CA LEU A 180 -24.29 3.29 24.63
C LEU A 180 -23.36 3.65 25.80
N ARG A 181 -23.96 3.61 26.98
CA ARG A 181 -23.39 3.13 28.25
C ARG A 181 -22.73 4.18 29.16
N GLY A 182 -23.59 4.81 29.96
CA GLY A 182 -23.27 5.34 31.27
C GLY A 182 -24.58 5.72 31.96
N ASN A 183 -25.14 4.82 32.77
CA ASN A 183 -26.23 5.04 33.74
C ASN A 183 -26.39 3.76 34.57
N ASP A 184 -25.62 3.62 35.64
CA ASP A 184 -25.96 2.76 36.78
C ASP A 184 -26.21 3.71 37.97
N GLU A 185 -27.39 4.33 37.99
CA GLU A 185 -27.92 5.04 39.16
C GLU A 185 -28.82 4.07 39.95
N VAL A 186 -28.27 3.63 41.08
CA VAL A 186 -28.89 3.56 42.42
C VAL A 186 -30.43 3.48 42.45
N ASP A 187 -30.98 2.27 42.45
CA ASP A 187 -32.28 2.00 43.04
C ASP A 187 -32.11 1.48 44.47
N ASN A 188 -32.36 2.40 45.40
CA ASN A 188 -32.33 2.22 46.83
C ASN A 188 -33.75 1.84 47.30
N TYR A 189 -34.08 0.55 47.35
CA TYR A 189 -35.30 0.06 48.01
C TYR A 189 -34.96 -0.59 49.36
N VAL A 190 -35.33 0.13 50.41
CA VAL A 190 -35.38 -0.31 51.79
C VAL A 190 -36.52 -1.33 51.96
N LEU A 191 -36.17 -2.57 52.28
CA LEU A 191 -37.04 -3.50 53.00
C LEU A 191 -36.27 -4.02 54.20
N ALA A 192 -36.82 -3.74 55.39
CA ALA A 192 -36.29 -4.15 56.66
C ALA A 192 -36.62 -5.63 56.97
N ASP A 193 -35.77 -6.19 57.85
CA ASP A 193 -35.87 -7.45 58.59
C ASP A 193 -35.61 -8.77 57.86
N GLY A 194 -34.39 -9.26 58.07
CA GLY A 194 -33.96 -10.63 57.83
C GLY A 194 -32.46 -10.76 58.02
N SER A 195 -32.05 -11.26 59.19
CA SER A 195 -30.67 -11.59 59.55
C SER A 195 -29.87 -12.23 58.40
N LEU A 196 -28.95 -11.49 57.80
CA LEU A 196 -27.84 -12.08 57.04
C LEU A 196 -26.62 -11.17 57.15
N ILE A 197 -25.58 -11.73 57.76
CA ILE A 197 -24.25 -11.18 57.86
C ILE A 197 -23.73 -10.97 56.44
N HIS A 198 -23.81 -9.77 55.90
CA HIS A 198 -23.07 -9.39 54.71
C HIS A 198 -21.60 -9.25 55.09
N LYS A 199 -20.85 -10.36 54.95
CA LYS A 199 -19.42 -10.27 54.71
C LYS A 199 -19.24 -9.42 53.44
N ALA A 200 -18.47 -8.34 53.54
CA ALA A 200 -17.98 -7.60 52.39
C ALA A 200 -17.41 -8.58 51.35
N PRO A 201 -17.49 -8.29 50.04
CA PRO A 201 -16.79 -9.10 49.05
C PRO A 201 -15.31 -8.99 49.41
N GLN A 202 -14.75 -10.07 49.97
CA GLN A 202 -13.31 -10.24 50.02
C GLN A 202 -12.89 -10.25 48.56
N VAL A 203 -12.36 -9.12 48.09
CA VAL A 203 -11.59 -9.09 46.87
C VAL A 203 -10.38 -9.93 47.18
N ASP A 204 -10.42 -11.21 46.78
CA ASP A 204 -9.30 -12.11 46.97
C ASP A 204 -8.08 -11.44 46.34
N SER A 205 -7.08 -11.08 47.16
CA SER A 205 -5.83 -10.45 46.71
C SER A 205 -5.19 -11.25 45.56
N ASP A 206 -5.40 -12.55 45.59
CA ASP A 206 -4.91 -13.51 44.61
C ASP A 206 -5.58 -13.31 43.23
N LEU A 207 -6.85 -12.87 43.19
CA LEU A 207 -7.54 -12.54 41.94
C LEU A 207 -7.03 -11.24 41.33
N THR A 208 -6.72 -10.23 42.15
CA THR A 208 -6.14 -8.97 41.67
C THR A 208 -4.70 -9.16 41.19
N ASP A 209 -3.91 -9.98 41.90
CA ASP A 209 -2.53 -10.30 41.50
C ASP A 209 -2.49 -11.14 40.23
N LEU A 210 -3.47 -12.04 40.04
CA LEU A 210 -3.60 -12.83 38.82
C LEU A 210 -4.04 -11.97 37.62
N ALA A 211 -4.94 -11.00 37.84
CA ALA A 211 -5.34 -10.04 36.81
C ALA A 211 -4.16 -9.15 36.36
N ALA A 212 -3.36 -8.66 37.30
CA ALA A 212 -2.16 -7.88 37.00
C ALA A 212 -1.14 -8.70 36.17
N LYS A 213 -0.89 -9.96 36.55
CA LYS A 213 -0.03 -10.88 35.78
C LYS A 213 -0.58 -11.17 34.38
N ALA A 214 -1.90 -11.31 34.23
CA ALA A 214 -2.52 -11.52 32.93
C ALA A 214 -2.35 -10.30 32.02
N ASP A 215 -2.46 -9.09 32.56
CA ASP A 215 -2.25 -7.85 31.80
C ASP A 215 -0.77 -7.64 31.42
N ASP A 216 0.17 -8.01 32.30
CA ASP A 216 1.59 -8.00 31.96
C ASP A 216 1.93 -9.01 30.85
N LEU A 217 1.35 -10.22 30.89
CA LEU A 217 1.49 -11.21 29.81
C LEU A 217 0.91 -10.71 28.49
N ARG A 218 -0.24 -10.00 28.52
CA ARG A 218 -0.81 -9.38 27.32
C ARG A 218 0.11 -8.31 26.75
N ARG A 219 0.72 -7.46 27.59
CA ARG A 219 1.71 -6.45 27.15
C ARG A 219 2.95 -7.10 26.54
N HIS A 220 3.48 -8.16 27.17
CA HIS A 220 4.62 -8.89 26.65
C HIS A 220 4.32 -9.58 25.31
N LEU A 221 3.13 -10.18 25.15
CA LEU A 221 2.71 -10.76 23.86
C LEU A 221 2.50 -9.70 22.78
N ALA A 222 1.96 -8.53 23.13
CA ALA A 222 1.84 -7.42 22.18
C ALA A 222 3.21 -6.91 21.73
N ALA A 223 4.17 -6.75 22.66
CA ALA A 223 5.54 -6.36 22.34
C ALA A 223 6.26 -7.41 21.47
N ALA A 224 6.08 -8.71 21.77
CA ALA A 224 6.67 -9.80 20.99
C ALA A 224 6.10 -9.89 19.56
N ARG A 225 4.80 -9.61 19.38
CA ARG A 225 4.18 -9.49 18.06
C ARG A 225 4.73 -8.30 17.29
N LEU A 226 4.83 -7.14 17.96
CA LEU A 226 5.41 -5.95 17.35
C LEU A 226 6.86 -6.17 16.91
N SER A 227 7.68 -6.84 17.72
CA SER A 227 9.07 -7.16 17.33
C SER A 227 9.13 -8.11 16.14
N ALA A 228 8.27 -9.13 16.09
CA ALA A 228 8.21 -10.05 14.96
C ALA A 228 7.75 -9.36 13.65
N ASP A 229 6.80 -8.42 13.75
CA ASP A 229 6.35 -7.61 12.62
C ASP A 229 7.47 -6.68 12.14
N LEU A 230 8.24 -6.09 13.07
CA LEU A 230 9.35 -5.20 12.76
C LEU A 230 10.51 -5.95 12.07
N ASP A 231 10.83 -7.16 12.53
CA ASP A 231 11.80 -8.05 11.87
C ASP A 231 11.35 -8.43 10.45
N ARG A 232 10.04 -8.64 10.25
CA ARG A 232 9.48 -8.94 8.93
C ARG A 232 9.57 -7.75 7.98
N VAL A 233 9.28 -6.55 8.47
CA VAL A 233 9.42 -5.31 7.69
C VAL A 233 10.88 -5.06 7.33
N MET A 234 11.81 -5.23 8.26
CA MET A 234 13.25 -5.12 7.97
C MET A 234 13.70 -6.09 6.87
N LYS A 235 13.28 -7.35 6.92
CA LYS A 235 13.59 -8.30 5.83
C LYS A 235 13.05 -7.88 4.48
N MET A 236 11.81 -7.37 4.42
CA MET A 236 11.26 -6.85 3.17
C MET A 236 12.07 -5.66 2.66
N ILE A 237 12.50 -4.75 3.56
CA ILE A 237 13.36 -3.63 3.19
C ILE A 237 14.69 -4.13 2.61
N ASP A 238 15.36 -5.06 3.29
CA ASP A 238 16.63 -5.63 2.82
C ASP A 238 16.48 -6.33 1.45
N GLU A 239 15.39 -7.09 1.26
CA GLU A 239 15.05 -7.71 -0.03
C GLU A 239 14.81 -6.66 -1.13
N THR A 240 14.09 -5.57 -0.83
CA THR A 240 13.89 -4.49 -1.80
C THR A 240 15.19 -3.75 -2.14
N VAL A 241 16.06 -3.51 -1.17
CA VAL A 241 17.37 -2.89 -1.39
C VAL A 241 18.23 -3.80 -2.25
N SER A 242 18.25 -5.11 -1.97
CA SER A 242 18.96 -6.10 -2.79
C SER A 242 18.43 -6.12 -4.22
N ASN A 243 17.10 -6.10 -4.42
CA ASN A 243 16.48 -6.08 -5.75
C ASN A 243 16.85 -4.81 -6.53
N VAL A 244 16.89 -3.65 -5.87
CA VAL A 244 17.30 -2.39 -6.49
C VAL A 244 18.78 -2.41 -6.86
N MET A 245 19.65 -2.94 -5.99
CA MET A 245 21.06 -3.13 -6.30
C MET A 245 21.26 -4.08 -7.49
N GLU A 246 20.56 -5.21 -7.53
CA GLU A 246 20.60 -6.14 -8.68
C GLU A 246 20.12 -5.49 -9.98
N LEU A 247 19.05 -4.69 -9.92
CA LEU A 247 18.57 -3.92 -11.08
C LEU A 247 19.59 -2.90 -11.53
N THR A 248 20.26 -2.22 -10.59
CA THR A 248 21.32 -1.25 -10.90
C THR A 248 22.49 -1.93 -11.60
N VAL A 249 22.94 -3.08 -11.08
CA VAL A 249 24.03 -3.87 -11.70
C VAL A 249 23.64 -4.38 -13.10
N LYS A 250 22.41 -4.86 -13.29
CA LYS A 250 21.92 -5.28 -14.62
C LYS A 250 21.82 -4.11 -15.59
N TYR A 251 21.45 -2.93 -15.09
CA TYR A 251 21.38 -1.72 -15.90
C TYR A 251 22.78 -1.29 -16.36
N GLU A 252 23.76 -1.28 -15.45
CA GLU A 252 25.16 -1.00 -15.77
C GLU A 252 25.74 -2.02 -16.77
N GLN A 253 25.46 -3.32 -16.60
CA GLN A 253 25.89 -4.36 -17.56
C GLN A 253 25.26 -4.18 -18.95
N ASN A 254 23.98 -3.79 -19.01
CA ASN A 254 23.30 -3.52 -20.28
C ASN A 254 23.81 -2.23 -20.94
N GLU A 255 24.16 -1.21 -20.16
CA GLU A 255 24.77 0.04 -20.67
C GLU A 255 26.16 -0.25 -21.27
N PHE A 256 26.97 -1.08 -20.61
CA PHE A 256 28.24 -1.56 -21.17
C PHE A 256 28.07 -2.38 -22.47
N HIS A 257 27.01 -3.19 -22.60
CA HIS A 257 26.74 -3.91 -23.84
C HIS A 257 26.28 -2.99 -24.97
N VAL A 258 25.47 -1.96 -24.68
CA VAL A 258 25.00 -0.99 -25.67
C VAL A 258 26.12 -0.04 -26.12
N GLU A 259 27.03 0.36 -25.21
CA GLU A 259 28.23 1.12 -25.58
C GLU A 259 29.22 0.26 -26.38
N ALA A 260 29.42 -1.01 -26.02
CA ALA A 260 30.27 -1.92 -26.80
C ALA A 260 29.72 -2.20 -28.21
N ASP A 261 28.41 -2.32 -28.38
CA ASP A 261 27.78 -2.48 -29.70
C ASP A 261 27.89 -1.19 -30.54
N ARG A 262 27.77 0.00 -29.93
CA ARG A 262 27.99 1.29 -30.63
C ARG A 262 29.44 1.50 -31.04
N ASP A 263 30.40 1.12 -30.19
CA ASP A 263 31.82 1.21 -30.52
C ASP A 263 32.21 0.22 -31.63
N HIS A 264 31.56 -0.94 -31.69
CA HIS A 264 31.70 -1.88 -32.80
C HIS A 264 31.08 -1.37 -34.11
N GLU A 265 29.97 -0.64 -34.04
CA GLU A 265 29.30 -0.05 -35.21
C GLU A 265 30.11 1.13 -35.79
N MET A 266 30.67 2.01 -34.94
CA MET A 266 31.55 3.09 -35.42
C MET A 266 32.87 2.59 -36.02
N LEU A 267 33.45 1.51 -35.48
CA LEU A 267 34.68 0.92 -36.05
C LEU A 267 34.46 0.26 -37.41
N LEU A 268 33.22 -0.12 -37.74
CA LEU A 268 32.88 -0.62 -39.08
C LEU A 268 32.70 0.51 -40.09
N GLU A 269 32.16 1.66 -39.69
CA GLU A 269 32.00 2.83 -40.57
C GLU A 269 33.32 3.53 -40.90
N ASP A 270 34.28 3.59 -39.97
CA ASP A 270 35.62 4.17 -40.22
C ASP A 270 36.56 3.26 -41.05
N SER A 271 36.17 2.01 -41.32
CA SER A 271 36.99 1.06 -42.11
C SER A 271 36.76 1.14 -43.63
N VAL A 272 35.79 1.93 -44.10
CA VAL A 272 35.45 2.04 -45.54
C VAL A 272 36.38 3.01 -46.31
N VAL A 273 37.24 3.76 -45.62
CA VAL A 273 38.21 4.64 -46.26
C VAL A 273 39.62 4.31 -45.76
N HIS A 274 40.20 3.22 -46.26
CA HIS A 274 41.62 3.05 -46.66
C HIS A 274 41.87 1.57 -46.99
N SER A 275 41.45 1.16 -48.19
CA SER A 275 41.81 -0.13 -48.79
C SER A 275 43.07 0.03 -49.62
N THR A 276 44.20 -0.47 -49.13
CA THR A 276 45.23 -1.13 -49.94
C THR A 276 45.98 -2.18 -49.10
N VAL A 277 45.69 -3.46 -49.42
CA VAL A 277 46.60 -4.63 -49.42
C VAL A 277 47.20 -5.11 -48.09
N ALA A 278 46.70 -6.23 -47.55
CA ALA A 278 47.40 -7.53 -47.51
C ALA A 278 46.61 -8.56 -46.69
N GLU A 279 46.66 -9.82 -47.14
CA GLU A 279 45.84 -10.95 -46.73
C GLU A 279 46.26 -11.61 -45.39
N ALA A 280 45.25 -12.07 -44.65
CA ALA A 280 45.17 -13.27 -43.79
C ALA A 280 45.95 -13.33 -42.44
N PRO A 281 45.65 -14.29 -41.53
CA PRO A 281 44.41 -15.04 -41.28
C PRO A 281 43.87 -14.85 -39.84
N VAL A 282 42.60 -15.24 -39.66
CA VAL A 282 41.90 -15.33 -38.38
C VAL A 282 42.65 -16.28 -37.42
N SER A 283 43.10 -15.76 -36.28
CA SER A 283 43.58 -16.53 -35.13
C SER A 283 42.67 -16.29 -33.93
N THR A 284 41.72 -17.21 -33.74
CA THR A 284 41.03 -17.39 -32.46
C THR A 284 42.05 -17.81 -31.41
N THR A 285 42.41 -16.87 -30.54
CA THR A 285 43.26 -17.17 -29.38
C THR A 285 42.64 -16.51 -28.16
N VAL A 286 42.09 -17.37 -27.30
CA VAL A 286 41.63 -17.08 -25.95
C VAL A 286 42.82 -16.54 -25.15
N GLY A 287 42.92 -15.23 -25.05
CA GLY A 287 43.92 -14.52 -24.26
C GLY A 287 43.25 -13.83 -23.09
N SER A 288 43.20 -14.53 -21.95
CA SER A 288 42.92 -13.93 -20.65
C SER A 288 43.88 -12.75 -20.41
N SER A 289 43.38 -11.54 -20.60
CA SER A 289 44.06 -10.31 -20.20
C SER A 289 43.20 -9.65 -19.13
N PHE A 290 43.49 -10.00 -17.89
CA PHE A 290 43.03 -9.30 -16.70
C PHE A 290 43.70 -7.91 -16.71
N LYS A 291 43.14 -6.98 -17.48
CA LYS A 291 43.45 -5.56 -17.32
C LYS A 291 42.67 -5.08 -16.11
N GLU A 292 43.41 -5.02 -15.02
CA GLU A 292 43.20 -4.18 -13.84
C GLU A 292 42.20 -3.04 -14.14
N ILE A 293 40.97 -3.21 -13.67
CA ILE A 293 39.95 -2.18 -13.72
C ILE A 293 40.48 -1.06 -12.82
N LYS A 294 40.95 0.02 -13.45
CA LYS A 294 41.10 1.32 -12.77
C LYS A 294 39.74 1.64 -12.18
N ALA A 295 39.63 1.52 -10.87
CA ALA A 295 38.49 1.97 -10.10
C ALA A 295 38.09 3.37 -10.59
N THR A 296 36.91 3.46 -11.17
CA THR A 296 36.18 4.73 -11.26
C THR A 296 36.14 5.32 -9.85
N PRO A 297 36.33 6.63 -9.67
CA PRO A 297 36.44 7.21 -8.34
C PRO A 297 35.13 6.94 -7.60
N GLU A 298 35.23 6.05 -6.62
CA GLU A 298 34.24 5.79 -5.60
C GLU A 298 33.79 7.16 -5.09
N VAL A 299 32.58 7.59 -5.47
CA VAL A 299 32.01 8.83 -4.93
C VAL A 299 31.68 8.51 -3.49
N MET A 300 32.66 8.67 -2.61
CA MET A 300 32.51 8.46 -1.19
C MET A 300 31.44 9.44 -0.69
N LEU A 301 30.23 8.92 -0.50
CA LEU A 301 29.15 9.67 0.10
C LEU A 301 29.57 10.05 1.51
N SER A 302 29.34 11.31 1.89
CA SER A 302 29.69 11.82 3.21
C SER A 302 29.06 10.96 4.32
N ALA A 303 29.77 10.79 5.44
CA ALA A 303 29.22 10.15 6.65
C ALA A 303 28.16 11.02 7.33
N ASP A 304 28.15 12.33 7.06
CA ASP A 304 27.14 13.26 7.56
C ASP A 304 25.83 13.09 6.76
N PRO A 305 24.69 12.79 7.43
CA PRO A 305 23.41 12.54 6.77
C PRO A 305 22.93 13.74 5.96
N THR A 306 23.21 14.97 6.40
CA THR A 306 22.74 16.20 5.73
C THR A 306 23.48 16.41 4.41
N ILE A 307 24.80 16.22 4.43
CA ILE A 307 25.66 16.34 3.25
C ILE A 307 25.38 15.18 2.28
N ARG A 308 25.12 13.98 2.80
CA ARG A 308 24.74 12.81 2.01
C ARG A 308 23.44 13.03 1.23
N ILE A 309 22.42 13.62 1.86
CA ILE A 309 21.15 13.95 1.19
C ILE A 309 21.39 14.94 0.05
N LEU A 310 22.16 16.00 0.29
CA LEU A 310 22.49 16.99 -0.75
C LEU A 310 23.30 16.39 -1.90
N GLN A 311 24.22 15.46 -1.61
CA GLN A 311 24.98 14.75 -2.64
C GLN A 311 24.08 13.85 -3.50
N LEU A 312 23.13 13.14 -2.88
CA LEU A 312 22.15 12.31 -3.58
C LEU A 312 21.16 13.14 -4.40
N GLU A 313 20.71 14.28 -3.89
CA GLU A 313 19.82 15.21 -4.60
C GLU A 313 20.51 15.81 -5.83
N ALA A 314 21.77 16.22 -5.70
CA ALA A 314 22.57 16.70 -6.83
C ALA A 314 22.81 15.61 -7.89
N GLN A 315 22.98 14.35 -7.47
CA GLN A 315 23.08 13.21 -8.40
C GLN A 315 21.75 12.93 -9.11
N ALA A 316 20.63 13.00 -8.38
CA ALA A 316 19.30 12.82 -8.95
C ALA A 316 18.96 13.88 -10.02
N GLU A 317 19.29 15.15 -9.79
CA GLU A 317 19.10 16.21 -10.79
C GLU A 317 20.02 16.05 -12.02
N ARG A 318 21.25 15.55 -11.85
CA ARG A 318 22.12 15.20 -12.98
C ARG A 318 21.56 14.04 -13.81
N LEU A 319 20.95 13.04 -13.17
CA LEU A 319 20.31 11.92 -13.88
C LEU A 319 19.04 12.38 -14.59
N LYS A 320 18.24 13.23 -13.95
CA LYS A 320 17.01 13.78 -14.52
C LYS A 320 17.27 14.67 -15.74
N THR A 321 18.34 15.46 -15.71
CA THR A 321 18.78 16.25 -16.87
C THR A 321 19.31 15.37 -18.00
N LYS A 322 20.05 14.30 -17.69
CA LYS A 322 20.46 13.30 -18.68
C LYS A 322 19.28 12.57 -19.31
N LEU A 323 18.31 12.12 -18.52
CA LEU A 323 17.07 11.48 -19.00
C LEU A 323 16.29 12.38 -19.96
N ARG A 324 16.16 13.68 -19.65
CA ARG A 324 15.51 14.65 -20.55
C ARG A 324 16.24 14.83 -21.89
N ASN A 325 17.53 14.54 -21.96
CA ASN A 325 18.29 14.60 -23.20
C ASN A 325 18.12 13.33 -24.05
N TYR A 326 17.66 12.23 -23.47
CA TYR A 326 17.35 10.98 -24.19
C TYR A 326 15.92 10.93 -24.72
N ASP A 327 14.98 11.70 -24.15
CA ASP A 327 13.60 11.82 -24.62
C ASP A 327 13.42 12.77 -25.85
N ARG A 328 14.52 13.22 -26.47
CA ARG A 328 14.52 14.03 -27.71
C ARG A 328 15.21 13.28 -28.84
#